data_AF-A0A8J3VN68-F1
#
_entry.id   AF-A0A8J3VN68-F1
#
_cell.length_a   1.000
_cell.length_b   1.000
_cell.length_c   1.000
_cell.angle_alpha   90.00
_cell.angle_beta   90.00
_cell.angle_gamma   90.00
#
_symmetry.space_group_name_H-M   'P 1'
#
loop_
_entity.id
_entity.type
_entity.pdbx_description
1 polymer ?
#
loop_
_entity_poly.entity_id
_entity_poly.type
_entity_poly.pdbx_seq_one_letter_code
_entity_poly.pdbx_strand_id
1 'polypeptide(L)'
;MIDHRKLGRELELFASDPLIGAGLPIWLPDGAVARHAVEEYLRRLEAAAGYQHVYSPPMGRRELYEISGHWGHFADDMFPPMRDGGEELVLRPSLCPHHALVYRSRQRSFRDLPLRVAELGGMYRAERSGVVGGLARVRAISLNDAHIFAPLDRVGEEVAQVLAMMRQAHQALGVVPARFRLSLRGPGHEYGGEPEQWELAERILRDALGDMSYVDAPGEAAFYGPKVDVQIVDPAGRESTLATVQLDFHQPARFDLSYVDSSGVAVRPVMVHRSLAGSMERLFGHLIEVHAGAFPAWYAPVQVAVLPVGADQVAAAGRFADDCAAAGLRVNLALDGSLGARVRDARRVPYVAVIGAREAAAGEVSLRSRPIGASSLAGSSPGVSSSAASSSAASSPADSPAAGSSADSAASSPAGSPAAEAMSVADAIRALRSGSAVPDARPLATSARR
;
A
#
# COMPACT_ATOMS: atom_id res chain seq x y z
N MET A 1 -14.03 -13.83 -8.31
CA MET A 1 -13.38 -13.10 -7.21
C MET A 1 -11.87 -13.19 -7.43
N ILE A 2 -11.16 -12.07 -7.50
CA ILE A 2 -9.70 -12.04 -7.69
C ILE A 2 -9.05 -12.33 -6.33
N ASP A 3 -8.01 -13.17 -6.29
CA ASP A 3 -7.25 -13.48 -5.07
C ASP A 3 -5.77 -13.24 -5.37
N HIS A 4 -5.12 -12.35 -4.61
CA HIS A 4 -3.71 -12.02 -4.86
C HIS A 4 -2.77 -13.22 -4.75
N ARG A 5 -3.13 -14.26 -4.01
CA ARG A 5 -2.31 -15.47 -3.84
C ARG A 5 -2.20 -16.25 -5.15
N LYS A 6 -3.32 -16.34 -5.87
CA LYS A 6 -3.38 -17.00 -7.17
C LYS A 6 -2.81 -16.06 -8.24
N LEU A 7 -3.34 -14.84 -8.30
CA LEU A 7 -3.01 -13.91 -9.36
C LEU A 7 -1.56 -13.42 -9.30
N GLY A 8 -1.03 -13.15 -8.10
CA GLY A 8 0.33 -12.69 -7.94
C GLY A 8 1.37 -13.75 -8.31
N ARG A 9 1.04 -15.05 -8.18
CA ARG A 9 1.89 -16.15 -8.67
C ARG A 9 1.78 -16.32 -10.18
N GLU A 10 0.57 -16.25 -10.74
CA GLU A 10 0.35 -16.27 -12.19
C GLU A 10 1.06 -15.13 -12.92
N LEU A 11 1.23 -13.99 -12.24
CA LEU A 11 1.93 -12.80 -12.73
C LEU A 11 3.41 -12.76 -12.31
N GLU A 12 3.93 -13.80 -11.66
CA GLU A 12 5.32 -13.85 -11.21
C GLU A 12 5.74 -12.61 -10.40
N LEU A 13 4.83 -12.08 -9.56
CA LEU A 13 5.12 -10.93 -8.69
C LEU A 13 5.81 -11.37 -7.41
N PHE A 14 5.40 -12.51 -6.87
CA PHE A 14 6.01 -13.09 -5.69
C PHE A 14 5.88 -14.62 -5.69
N ALA A 15 6.79 -15.25 -4.95
CA ALA A 15 6.79 -16.68 -4.70
C ALA A 15 6.79 -16.99 -3.20
N SER A 16 6.53 -18.24 -2.88
CA SER A 16 6.65 -18.80 -1.53
C SER A 16 7.25 -20.19 -1.67
N ASP A 17 8.26 -20.51 -0.87
CA ASP A 17 8.93 -21.81 -0.89
C ASP A 17 8.94 -22.41 0.53
N PRO A 18 8.56 -23.68 0.74
CA PRO A 18 8.64 -24.29 2.06
C PRO A 18 10.04 -24.22 2.71
N LEU A 19 11.11 -24.18 1.91
CA LEU A 19 12.49 -24.06 2.38
C LEU A 19 12.78 -22.72 3.06
N ILE A 20 12.15 -21.62 2.62
CA ILE A 20 12.32 -20.31 3.27
C ILE A 20 11.47 -20.20 4.55
N GLY A 21 10.34 -20.91 4.59
CA GLY A 21 9.39 -20.89 5.70
C GLY A 21 8.10 -20.13 5.41
N ALA A 22 7.04 -20.49 6.13
CA ALA A 22 5.71 -19.90 5.95
C ALA A 22 5.67 -18.43 6.39
N GLY A 23 4.98 -17.59 5.60
CA GLY A 23 4.85 -16.15 5.87
C GLY A 23 6.09 -15.32 5.51
N LEU A 24 7.00 -15.87 4.70
CA LEU A 24 8.22 -15.21 4.23
C LEU A 24 8.22 -15.16 2.68
N PRO A 25 7.40 -14.29 2.07
CA PRO A 25 7.29 -14.23 0.61
C PRO A 25 8.58 -13.70 -0.04
N ILE A 26 8.91 -14.24 -1.22
CA ILE A 26 10.02 -13.77 -2.05
C ILE A 26 9.43 -12.86 -3.13
N TRP A 27 9.91 -11.63 -3.21
CA TRP A 27 9.56 -10.72 -4.30
C TRP A 27 10.35 -11.11 -5.55
N LEU A 28 9.63 -11.47 -6.61
CA LEU A 28 10.20 -11.78 -7.91
C LEU A 28 10.43 -10.47 -8.70
N PRO A 29 11.18 -10.48 -9.82
CA PRO A 29 11.61 -9.25 -10.50
C PRO A 29 10.47 -8.23 -10.76
N ASP A 30 9.33 -8.70 -11.27
CA ASP A 30 8.18 -7.85 -11.60
C ASP A 30 7.53 -7.26 -10.34
N GLY A 31 7.36 -8.07 -9.30
CA GLY A 31 6.84 -7.57 -8.02
C GLY A 31 7.82 -6.61 -7.33
N ALA A 32 9.12 -6.90 -7.40
CA ALA A 32 10.16 -6.09 -6.80
C ALA A 32 10.27 -4.71 -7.46
N VAL A 33 10.19 -4.61 -8.80
CA VAL A 33 10.25 -3.31 -9.48
C VAL A 33 9.01 -2.46 -9.21
N ALA A 34 7.82 -3.08 -9.14
CA ALA A 34 6.59 -2.39 -8.78
C ALA A 34 6.64 -1.89 -7.33
N ARG A 35 7.09 -2.75 -6.41
CA ARG A 35 7.33 -2.40 -5.00
C ARG A 35 8.30 -1.24 -4.87
N HIS A 36 9.43 -1.28 -5.59
CA HIS A 36 10.43 -0.22 -5.55
C HIS A 36 9.87 1.14 -5.98
N ALA A 37 9.09 1.18 -7.08
CA ALA A 37 8.45 2.41 -7.52
C ALA A 37 7.53 3.01 -6.45
N VAL A 38 6.74 2.17 -5.78
CA VAL A 38 5.85 2.60 -4.67
C VAL A 38 6.65 3.09 -3.47
N GLU A 39 7.70 2.37 -3.07
CA GLU A 39 8.59 2.79 -1.99
C GLU A 39 9.24 4.16 -2.29
N GLU A 40 9.71 4.40 -3.51
CA GLU A 40 10.28 5.67 -3.93
C GLU A 40 9.25 6.81 -3.88
N TYR A 41 8.03 6.56 -4.33
CA TYR A 41 6.94 7.54 -4.22
C TYR A 41 6.65 7.92 -2.78
N LEU A 42 6.54 6.93 -1.88
CA LEU A 42 6.31 7.17 -0.46
C LEU A 42 7.46 7.97 0.17
N ARG A 43 8.73 7.60 -0.10
CA ARG A 43 9.89 8.37 0.39
C ARG A 43 9.87 9.82 -0.09
N ARG A 44 9.48 10.07 -1.34
CA ARG A 44 9.37 11.44 -1.87
C ARG A 44 8.26 12.23 -1.22
N LEU A 45 7.09 11.61 -0.98
CA LEU A 45 5.98 12.22 -0.27
C LEU A 45 6.37 12.58 1.18
N GLU A 46 7.09 11.68 1.85
CA GLU A 46 7.61 11.86 3.20
C GLU A 46 8.68 12.97 3.24
N ALA A 47 9.66 12.95 2.34
CA ALA A 47 10.69 13.98 2.25
C ALA A 47 10.09 15.37 2.00
N ALA A 48 9.10 15.47 1.11
CA ALA A 48 8.41 16.73 0.83
C ALA A 48 7.60 17.26 2.03
N ALA A 49 7.18 16.38 2.95
CA ALA A 49 6.54 16.75 4.22
C ALA A 49 7.55 16.95 5.38
N GLY A 50 8.85 16.95 5.08
CA GLY A 50 9.91 17.20 6.06
C GLY A 50 10.24 16.02 6.97
N TYR A 51 9.89 14.78 6.57
CA TYR A 51 10.36 13.59 7.27
C TYR A 51 11.85 13.35 7.01
N GLN A 52 12.56 12.96 8.06
CA GLN A 52 13.96 12.56 8.04
C GLN A 52 14.01 11.03 8.02
N HIS A 53 14.44 10.47 6.90
CA HIS A 53 14.59 9.02 6.76
C HIS A 53 15.81 8.52 7.51
N VAL A 54 15.63 7.41 8.24
CA VAL A 54 16.70 6.71 8.95
C VAL A 54 16.74 5.24 8.55
N TYR A 55 17.81 4.57 8.94
CA TYR A 55 17.94 3.11 8.88
C TYR A 55 18.37 2.65 10.27
N SER A 56 17.57 1.80 10.90
CA SER A 56 17.88 1.25 12.21
C SER A 56 18.03 -0.29 12.16
N PRO A 57 18.78 -0.90 13.10
CA PRO A 57 19.00 -2.34 13.09
C PRO A 57 17.70 -3.15 13.17
N PRO A 58 17.60 -4.34 12.52
CA PRO A 58 16.41 -5.19 12.53
C PRO A 58 16.18 -5.92 13.85
N MET A 59 17.11 -5.77 14.80
CA MET A 59 17.08 -6.41 16.11
C MET A 59 17.58 -5.43 17.17
N GLY A 60 17.41 -5.82 18.43
CA GLY A 60 17.89 -5.07 19.58
C GLY A 60 17.97 -6.00 20.78
N ARG A 61 18.64 -5.57 21.85
CA ARG A 61 18.65 -6.33 23.10
C ARG A 61 17.24 -6.39 23.69
N ARG A 62 16.92 -7.48 24.38
CA ARG A 62 15.62 -7.69 25.02
C ARG A 62 15.17 -6.51 25.89
N GLU A 63 16.09 -5.88 26.61
CA GLU A 63 15.80 -4.75 27.52
C GLU A 63 15.20 -3.56 26.77
N LEU A 64 15.53 -3.36 25.48
CA LEU A 64 14.92 -2.32 24.66
C LEU A 64 13.40 -2.50 24.60
N TYR A 65 12.95 -3.74 24.42
CA TYR A 65 11.54 -4.08 24.29
C TYR A 65 10.83 -4.12 25.65
N GLU A 66 11.53 -4.46 26.73
CA GLU A 66 11.04 -4.33 28.10
C GLU A 66 10.80 -2.86 28.49
N ILE A 67 11.77 -1.98 28.20
CA ILE A 67 11.62 -0.53 28.41
C ILE A 67 10.42 -0.02 27.62
N SER A 68 10.33 -0.34 26.33
CA SER A 68 9.22 0.13 25.49
C SER A 68 7.83 -0.43 25.87
N GLY A 69 7.77 -1.46 26.73
CA GLY A 69 6.53 -2.18 27.08
C GLY A 69 6.15 -3.30 26.10
N HIS A 70 6.75 -3.38 24.92
CA HIS A 70 6.45 -4.42 23.92
C HIS A 70 6.69 -5.83 24.45
N TRP A 71 7.72 -6.05 25.29
CA TRP A 71 7.95 -7.36 25.87
C TRP A 71 6.78 -7.82 26.75
N GLY A 72 6.20 -6.93 27.56
CA GLY A 72 5.08 -7.29 28.44
C GLY A 72 3.77 -7.57 27.71
N HIS A 73 3.53 -6.86 26.59
CA HIS A 73 2.25 -6.93 25.87
C HIS A 73 2.28 -7.75 24.57
N PHE A 74 3.47 -8.03 24.02
CA PHE A 74 3.63 -8.58 22.67
C PHE A 74 4.59 -9.77 22.60
N ALA A 75 5.16 -10.25 23.71
CA ALA A 75 6.15 -11.33 23.71
C ALA A 75 5.68 -12.61 23.01
N ASP A 76 4.41 -12.98 23.16
CA ASP A 76 3.83 -14.19 22.53
C ASP A 76 3.80 -14.08 20.99
N ASP A 77 3.79 -12.86 20.45
CA ASP A 77 3.80 -12.57 19.01
C ASP A 77 5.22 -12.18 18.50
N MET A 78 6.24 -12.24 19.36
CA MET A 78 7.64 -11.97 19.02
C MET A 78 8.37 -13.26 18.64
N PHE A 79 9.34 -13.15 17.73
CA PHE A 79 10.25 -14.27 17.51
C PHE A 79 11.08 -14.54 18.78
N PRO A 80 11.41 -15.82 19.06
CA PRO A 80 12.21 -16.17 20.23
C PRO A 80 13.54 -15.39 20.26
N PRO A 81 14.02 -14.98 21.45
CA PRO A 81 15.32 -14.36 21.58
C PRO A 81 16.44 -15.28 21.08
N MET A 82 17.40 -14.68 20.37
CA MET A 82 18.68 -15.29 20.03
C MET A 82 19.66 -15.02 21.16
N ARG A 83 20.20 -16.07 21.76
CA ARG A 83 21.21 -15.95 22.82
C ARG A 83 22.60 -15.88 22.19
N ASP A 84 23.31 -14.80 22.47
CA ASP A 84 24.70 -14.61 22.07
C ASP A 84 25.54 -14.27 23.31
N GLY A 85 26.28 -15.26 23.81
CA GLY A 85 27.00 -15.15 25.08
C GLY A 85 26.07 -14.81 26.25
N GLY A 86 26.24 -13.61 26.80
CA GLY A 86 25.43 -13.08 27.91
C GLY A 86 24.26 -12.19 27.48
N GLU A 87 24.06 -11.97 26.18
CA GLU A 87 23.01 -11.08 25.66
C GLU A 87 21.84 -11.87 25.04
N GLU A 88 20.62 -11.35 25.21
CA GLU A 88 19.44 -11.81 24.49
C GLU A 88 19.06 -10.78 23.42
N LEU A 89 19.29 -11.12 22.15
CA LEU A 89 18.92 -10.30 20.99
C LEU A 89 17.56 -10.74 20.45
N VAL A 90 16.70 -9.77 20.12
CA VAL A 90 15.36 -10.05 19.61
C VAL A 90 15.12 -9.29 18.31
N LEU A 91 14.60 -9.99 17.31
CA LEU A 91 14.10 -9.38 16.08
C LEU A 91 12.97 -8.39 16.44
N ARG A 92 13.04 -7.18 15.91
CA ARG A 92 12.12 -6.11 16.31
C ARG A 92 10.69 -6.41 15.85
N PRO A 93 9.68 -6.37 16.74
CA PRO A 93 8.27 -6.51 16.34
C PRO A 93 7.65 -5.20 15.85
N SER A 94 8.35 -4.08 16.10
CA SER A 94 7.96 -2.71 15.78
C SER A 94 9.22 -1.83 15.66
N LEU A 95 9.12 -0.70 14.95
CA LEU A 95 10.22 0.26 14.80
C LEU A 95 10.24 1.34 15.90
N CYS A 96 9.14 1.54 16.64
CA CYS A 96 9.06 2.62 17.63
C CYS A 96 10.20 2.65 18.66
N PRO A 97 10.69 1.52 19.23
CA PRO A 97 11.76 1.57 20.22
C PRO A 97 13.06 2.11 19.60
N HIS A 98 13.35 1.77 18.35
CA HIS A 98 14.53 2.23 17.63
C HIS A 98 14.43 3.72 17.29
N HIS A 99 13.26 4.20 16.87
CA HIS A 99 13.06 5.63 16.60
C HIS A 99 13.11 6.48 17.87
N ALA A 100 12.72 5.94 19.03
CA ALA A 100 12.95 6.59 20.32
C ALA A 100 14.45 6.77 20.62
N LEU A 101 15.29 5.79 20.26
CA LEU A 101 16.74 5.92 20.37
C LEU A 101 17.32 6.96 19.39
N VAL A 102 16.76 7.07 18.18
CA VAL A 102 17.12 8.15 17.23
C VAL A 102 16.82 9.51 17.85
N TYR A 103 15.64 9.68 18.46
CA TYR A 103 15.31 10.92 19.17
C TYR A 103 16.34 11.20 20.29
N ARG A 104 16.63 10.19 21.13
CA ARG A 104 17.53 10.27 22.29
C ARG A 104 19.01 10.45 21.96
N SER A 105 19.42 10.25 20.71
CA SER A 105 20.82 10.35 20.27
C SER A 105 21.49 11.70 20.55
N ARG A 106 20.71 12.78 20.72
CA ARG A 106 21.17 14.09 21.16
C ARG A 106 20.06 14.85 21.89
N GLN A 107 20.46 15.86 22.66
CA GLN A 107 19.52 16.80 23.26
C GLN A 107 18.72 17.55 22.19
N ARG A 108 17.46 17.85 22.52
CA ARG A 108 16.50 18.55 21.65
C ARG A 108 16.01 19.83 22.31
N SER A 109 15.79 20.85 21.49
CA SER A 109 15.11 22.10 21.86
C SER A 109 13.77 22.17 21.15
N PHE A 110 12.87 23.06 21.59
CA PHE A 110 11.58 23.28 20.91
C PHE A 110 11.72 23.64 19.43
N ARG A 111 12.87 24.21 19.01
CA ARG A 111 13.17 24.54 17.61
C ARG A 111 13.46 23.31 16.74
N ASP A 112 13.84 22.19 17.36
CA ASP A 112 14.06 20.92 16.67
C ASP A 112 12.74 20.17 16.41
N LEU A 113 11.62 20.61 17.01
CA LEU A 113 10.34 19.95 16.91
C LEU A 113 9.35 20.75 16.03
N PRO A 114 8.42 20.08 15.32
CA PRO A 114 8.20 18.64 15.27
C PRO A 114 9.32 17.87 14.53
N LEU A 115 9.86 16.83 15.17
CA LEU A 115 10.85 15.94 14.57
C LEU A 115 10.11 14.73 13.96
N ARG A 116 10.18 14.57 12.65
CA ARG A 116 9.49 13.52 11.91
C ARG A 116 10.49 12.45 11.45
N VAL A 117 10.56 11.30 12.13
CA VAL A 117 11.50 10.20 11.81
C VAL A 117 10.77 9.13 11.01
N ALA A 118 11.17 8.88 9.77
CA ALA A 118 10.56 7.86 8.90
C ALA A 118 11.53 6.72 8.56
N GLU A 119 11.02 5.51 8.40
CA GLU A 119 11.78 4.35 7.95
C GLU A 119 10.86 3.42 7.14
N LEU A 120 11.30 3.02 5.95
CA LEU A 120 10.77 1.84 5.27
C LEU A 120 11.55 0.63 5.79
N GLY A 121 11.13 0.10 6.92
CA GLY A 121 11.94 -0.86 7.68
C GLY A 121 11.23 -2.18 7.95
N GLY A 122 12.05 -3.22 8.07
CA GLY A 122 11.59 -4.57 8.37
C GLY A 122 11.17 -4.72 9.83
N MET A 123 10.03 -5.34 10.13
CA MET A 123 9.66 -5.81 11.46
C MET A 123 9.17 -7.26 11.38
N TYR A 124 9.29 -7.99 12.48
CA TYR A 124 9.15 -9.44 12.48
C TYR A 124 8.17 -9.89 13.56
N ARG A 125 7.14 -10.65 13.16
CA ARG A 125 6.11 -11.18 14.06
C ARG A 125 6.01 -12.68 13.93
N ALA A 126 5.96 -13.39 15.05
CA ALA A 126 5.88 -14.85 15.12
C ALA A 126 4.45 -15.37 14.84
N GLU A 127 3.84 -14.85 13.77
CA GLU A 127 2.48 -15.21 13.36
C GLU A 127 2.32 -16.73 13.22
N ARG A 128 1.24 -17.27 13.78
CA ARG A 128 0.96 -18.71 13.73
C ARG A 128 0.88 -19.18 12.27
N SER A 129 1.46 -20.33 11.96
CA SER A 129 1.51 -20.83 10.57
C SER A 129 0.12 -21.01 9.93
N GLY A 130 -0.93 -21.20 10.72
CA GLY A 130 -2.31 -21.33 10.24
C GLY A 130 -2.98 -20.01 9.83
N VAL A 131 -2.40 -18.85 10.17
CA VAL A 131 -2.99 -17.53 9.85
C VAL A 131 -2.22 -16.73 8.80
N VAL A 132 -0.98 -17.15 8.47
CA VAL A 132 -0.21 -16.52 7.39
C VAL A 132 -0.79 -16.88 6.03
N GLY A 133 -0.77 -15.94 5.09
CA GLY A 133 -1.38 -16.15 3.78
C GLY A 133 -0.98 -15.10 2.77
N GLY A 134 -0.32 -15.55 1.69
CA GLY A 134 0.11 -14.70 0.59
C GLY A 134 0.94 -13.52 1.08
N LEU A 135 0.51 -12.31 0.71
CA LEU A 135 1.07 -11.05 1.16
C LEU A 135 0.19 -10.35 2.21
N ALA A 136 -1.05 -10.80 2.42
CA ALA A 136 -1.99 -10.16 3.35
C ALA A 136 -1.60 -10.31 4.83
N ARG A 137 -0.98 -11.45 5.21
CA ARG A 137 -0.47 -11.69 6.56
C ARG A 137 0.82 -12.49 6.50
N VAL A 138 1.91 -11.87 6.95
CA VAL A 138 3.29 -12.33 6.79
C VAL A 138 4.04 -12.19 8.11
N ARG A 139 5.17 -12.88 8.25
CA ARG A 139 6.06 -12.81 9.42
C ARG A 139 7.14 -11.75 9.29
N ALA A 140 7.66 -11.55 8.08
CA ALA A 140 8.59 -10.47 7.77
C ALA A 140 7.83 -9.36 7.05
N ILE A 141 7.77 -8.19 7.68
CA ILE A 141 6.91 -7.09 7.27
C ILE A 141 7.79 -5.91 6.94
N SER A 142 7.64 -5.31 5.76
CA SER A 142 8.30 -4.05 5.42
C SER A 142 7.32 -2.90 5.56
N LEU A 143 7.35 -2.20 6.69
CA LEU A 143 6.38 -1.16 7.02
C LEU A 143 6.84 0.20 6.50
N ASN A 144 5.95 0.95 5.85
CA ASN A 144 6.13 2.40 5.71
C ASN A 144 5.80 3.04 7.05
N ASP A 145 6.78 3.12 7.94
CA ASP A 145 6.59 3.53 9.33
C ASP A 145 7.22 4.89 9.61
N ALA A 146 6.62 5.64 10.51
CA ALA A 146 7.22 6.86 11.03
C ALA A 146 6.70 7.23 12.41
N HIS A 147 7.55 7.97 13.11
CA HIS A 147 7.34 8.44 14.46
C HIS A 147 7.62 9.95 14.49
N ILE A 148 6.57 10.73 14.74
CA ILE A 148 6.67 12.19 14.88
C ILE A 148 6.74 12.53 16.36
N PHE A 149 7.77 13.27 16.76
CA PHE A 149 7.91 13.78 18.12
C PHE A 149 7.52 15.26 18.09
N ALA A 150 6.38 15.59 18.70
CA ALA A 150 5.80 16.91 18.65
C ALA A 150 5.50 17.48 20.05
N PRO A 151 5.58 18.82 20.23
CA PRO A 151 4.97 19.50 21.37
C PRO A 151 3.46 19.28 21.35
N LEU A 152 2.85 19.20 22.53
CA LEU A 152 1.43 18.84 22.67
C LEU A 152 0.48 19.72 21.85
N ASP A 153 0.73 21.03 21.82
CA ASP A 153 -0.03 22.04 21.08
C ASP A 153 0.06 21.90 19.55
N ARG A 154 1.07 21.17 19.05
CA ARG A 154 1.26 20.92 17.61
C ARG A 154 0.73 19.56 17.15
N VAL A 155 0.36 18.66 18.07
CA VAL A 155 -0.04 17.27 17.75
C VAL A 155 -1.23 17.21 16.80
N GLY A 156 -2.26 18.03 17.03
CA GLY A 156 -3.46 18.04 16.17
C GLY A 156 -3.15 18.39 14.72
N GLU A 157 -2.26 19.36 14.49
CA GLU A 157 -1.80 19.73 13.15
C GLU A 157 -1.03 18.59 12.46
N GLU A 158 -0.17 17.89 13.20
CA GLU A 158 0.57 16.73 12.68
C GLU A 158 -0.37 15.58 12.30
N VAL A 159 -1.39 15.28 13.11
CA VAL A 159 -2.38 14.25 12.79
C VAL A 159 -3.17 14.62 11.53
N ALA A 160 -3.62 15.87 11.42
CA ALA A 160 -4.35 16.34 10.24
C ALA A 160 -3.49 16.25 8.96
N GLN A 161 -2.20 16.61 9.05
CA GLN A 161 -1.25 16.46 7.95
C GLN A 161 -1.06 15.00 7.55
N VAL A 162 -0.91 14.09 8.51
CA VAL A 162 -0.79 12.65 8.25
C VAL A 162 -2.04 12.10 7.55
N LEU A 163 -3.24 12.48 8.00
CA LEU A 163 -4.49 12.06 7.36
C LEU A 163 -4.60 12.58 5.91
N ALA A 164 -4.13 13.81 5.64
CA ALA A 164 -4.07 14.34 4.28
C ALA A 164 -3.09 13.57 3.40
N MET A 165 -1.90 13.25 3.92
CA MET A 165 -0.89 12.44 3.22
C MET A 165 -1.39 11.02 2.94
N MET A 166 -2.13 10.40 3.87
CA MET A 166 -2.76 9.09 3.64
C MET A 166 -3.71 9.14 2.45
N ARG A 167 -4.61 10.13 2.39
CA ARG A 167 -5.54 10.29 1.25
C ARG A 167 -4.80 10.48 -0.06
N GLN A 168 -3.75 11.31 -0.08
CA GLN A 168 -2.92 11.54 -1.26
C GLN A 168 -2.23 10.24 -1.73
N ALA A 169 -1.64 9.48 -0.80
CA ALA A 169 -1.00 8.21 -1.12
C ALA A 169 -2.02 7.18 -1.64
N HIS A 170 -3.16 7.05 -0.98
CA HIS A 170 -4.21 6.10 -1.35
C HIS A 170 -4.78 6.42 -2.73
N GLN A 171 -5.04 7.70 -3.03
CA GLN A 171 -5.49 8.13 -4.36
C GLN A 171 -4.47 7.79 -5.45
N ALA A 172 -3.19 8.07 -5.23
CA ALA A 172 -2.11 7.78 -6.19
C ALA A 172 -1.93 6.29 -6.47
N LEU A 173 -2.17 5.44 -5.46
CA LEU A 173 -2.09 3.98 -5.53
C LEU A 173 -3.41 3.33 -5.99
N GLY A 174 -4.50 4.09 -6.10
CA GLY A 174 -5.84 3.56 -6.38
C GLY A 174 -6.42 2.72 -5.24
N VAL A 175 -5.98 2.95 -4.01
CA VAL A 175 -6.57 2.34 -2.81
C VAL A 175 -7.87 3.06 -2.48
N VAL A 176 -8.93 2.29 -2.28
CA VAL A 176 -10.24 2.81 -1.83
C VAL A 176 -10.49 2.30 -0.41
N PRO A 177 -10.42 3.17 0.61
CA PRO A 177 -10.77 2.79 1.97
C PRO A 177 -12.21 2.29 2.05
N ALA A 178 -12.44 1.20 2.76
CA ALA A 178 -13.78 0.75 3.10
C ALA A 178 -14.41 1.66 4.16
N ARG A 179 -13.62 2.07 5.16
CA ARG A 179 -13.99 3.06 6.19
C ARG A 179 -12.77 3.54 6.96
N PHE A 180 -12.94 4.68 7.62
CA PHE A 180 -12.07 5.08 8.73
C PHE A 180 -12.66 4.56 10.04
N ARG A 181 -11.80 4.15 10.96
CA ARG A 181 -12.19 3.63 12.28
C ARG A 181 -11.41 4.36 13.36
N LEU A 182 -12.10 4.98 14.30
CA LEU A 182 -11.51 5.51 15.51
C LEU A 182 -11.48 4.40 16.56
N SER A 183 -10.30 3.81 16.75
CA SER A 183 -10.07 2.69 17.64
C SER A 183 -9.78 3.22 19.05
N LEU A 184 -10.65 2.87 20.00
CA LEU A 184 -10.69 3.42 21.36
C LEU A 184 -10.34 2.34 22.40
N ARG A 185 -10.04 2.75 23.63
CA ARG A 185 -9.95 1.82 24.76
C ARG A 185 -11.30 1.13 24.99
N GLY A 186 -11.27 -0.13 25.43
CA GLY A 186 -12.47 -0.92 25.71
C GLY A 186 -12.26 -1.88 26.87
N PRO A 187 -13.32 -2.56 27.34
CA PRO A 187 -13.19 -3.55 28.40
C PRO A 187 -12.33 -4.75 27.96
N GLY A 188 -11.66 -5.41 28.91
CA GLY A 188 -10.97 -6.68 28.68
C GLY A 188 -9.50 -6.59 28.25
N HIS A 189 -8.93 -5.38 28.19
CA HIS A 189 -7.52 -5.16 27.85
C HIS A 189 -6.84 -4.22 28.87
N GLU A 190 -5.57 -4.48 29.16
CA GLU A 190 -4.72 -3.54 29.90
C GLU A 190 -4.17 -2.47 28.96
N TYR A 191 -4.34 -1.19 29.34
CA TYR A 191 -3.84 -0.04 28.61
C TYR A 191 -2.83 0.72 29.46
N GLY A 192 -1.71 1.10 28.86
CA GLY A 192 -0.70 1.95 29.49
C GLY A 192 -1.05 3.43 29.40
N GLY A 193 -0.47 4.23 30.31
CA GLY A 193 -0.66 5.68 30.38
C GLY A 193 -1.83 6.10 31.27
N GLU A 194 -1.92 7.40 31.54
CA GLU A 194 -2.91 7.97 32.48
C GLU A 194 -4.28 8.19 31.80
N PRO A 195 -5.41 8.02 32.52
CA PRO A 195 -6.75 8.20 31.96
C PRO A 195 -6.97 9.54 31.25
N GLU A 196 -6.39 10.62 31.77
CA GLU A 196 -6.51 11.99 31.23
C GLU A 196 -5.77 12.13 29.89
N GLN A 197 -4.64 11.42 29.72
CA GLN A 197 -3.90 11.40 28.46
C GLN A 197 -4.70 10.71 27.36
N TRP A 198 -5.41 9.63 27.71
CA TRP A 198 -6.31 8.95 26.79
C TRP A 198 -7.46 9.84 26.32
N GLU A 199 -8.14 10.52 27.25
CA GLU A 199 -9.23 11.42 26.89
C GLU A 199 -8.74 12.58 26.01
N LEU A 200 -7.55 13.11 26.29
CA LEU A 200 -6.92 14.13 25.47
C LEU A 200 -6.58 13.60 24.07
N ALA A 201 -5.97 12.42 23.99
CA ALA A 201 -5.63 11.77 22.73
C ALA A 201 -6.87 11.54 21.86
N GLU A 202 -7.94 11.01 22.46
CA GLU A 202 -9.20 10.79 21.77
C GLU A 202 -9.83 12.09 21.25
N ARG A 203 -9.80 13.17 22.05
CA ARG A 203 -10.28 14.49 21.59
C ARG A 203 -9.47 15.00 20.40
N ILE A 204 -8.14 14.97 20.49
CA ILE A 204 -7.25 15.39 19.39
C ILE A 204 -7.55 14.61 18.11
N LEU A 205 -7.73 13.28 18.19
CA LEU A 205 -8.04 12.45 17.02
C LEU A 205 -9.42 12.78 16.44
N ARG A 206 -10.44 12.98 17.27
CA ARG A 206 -11.79 13.38 16.82
C ARG A 206 -11.76 14.74 16.13
N ASP A 207 -11.07 15.72 16.71
CA ASP A 207 -10.94 17.05 16.14
C ASP A 207 -10.20 17.01 14.78
N ALA A 208 -9.14 16.20 14.67
CA ALA A 208 -8.39 16.04 13.42
C ALA A 208 -9.16 15.28 12.33
N LEU A 209 -10.08 14.39 12.71
CA LEU A 209 -11.00 13.73 11.78
C LEU A 209 -12.04 14.72 11.22
N GLY A 210 -12.48 15.70 12.00
CA GLY A 210 -13.45 16.71 11.57
C GLY A 210 -14.72 16.07 10.99
N ASP A 211 -15.09 16.49 9.78
CA ASP A 211 -16.29 16.00 9.08
C ASP A 211 -16.09 14.64 8.35
N MET A 212 -14.92 14.00 8.49
CA MET A 212 -14.69 12.70 7.87
C MET A 212 -15.66 11.65 8.44
N SER A 213 -16.19 10.78 7.60
CA SER A 213 -16.99 9.64 8.07
C SER A 213 -16.07 8.57 8.69
N TYR A 214 -16.33 8.23 9.95
CA TYR A 214 -15.64 7.17 10.67
C TYR A 214 -16.59 6.43 11.61
N VAL A 215 -16.14 5.28 12.12
CA VAL A 215 -16.84 4.50 13.15
C VAL A 215 -16.00 4.39 14.41
N ASP A 216 -16.61 4.60 15.58
CA ASP A 216 -15.97 4.33 16.87
C ASP A 216 -15.89 2.81 17.09
N ALA A 217 -14.73 2.35 17.55
CA ALA A 217 -14.48 0.94 17.83
C ALA A 217 -13.80 0.76 19.20
N PRO A 218 -14.59 0.61 20.28
CA PRO A 218 -14.07 0.30 21.61
C PRO A 218 -13.34 -1.05 21.65
N GLY A 219 -12.16 -1.08 22.27
CA GLY A 219 -11.33 -2.28 22.42
C GLY A 219 -10.27 -2.46 21.33
N GLU A 220 -10.33 -1.68 20.25
CA GLU A 220 -9.45 -1.83 19.09
C GLU A 220 -8.19 -0.94 19.14
N ALA A 221 -8.04 -0.09 20.16
CA ALA A 221 -6.85 0.73 20.36
C ALA A 221 -5.60 -0.15 20.63
N ALA A 222 -4.40 0.39 20.38
CA ALA A 222 -3.21 -0.29 20.89
C ALA A 222 -3.04 -0.02 22.39
N PHE A 223 -2.18 -0.80 23.04
CA PHE A 223 -1.99 -0.71 24.49
C PHE A 223 -1.51 0.68 24.95
N TYR A 224 -0.83 1.46 24.10
CA TYR A 224 -0.25 2.76 24.45
C TYR A 224 -1.02 3.99 23.93
N GLY A 225 -2.19 3.82 23.29
CA GLY A 225 -3.05 4.95 22.93
C GLY A 225 -4.07 4.69 21.82
N PRO A 226 -5.04 5.62 21.62
CA PRO A 226 -6.05 5.51 20.59
C PRO A 226 -5.48 5.79 19.20
N LYS A 227 -6.18 5.34 18.16
CA LYS A 227 -5.70 5.45 16.79
C LYS A 227 -6.83 5.59 15.77
N VAL A 228 -6.54 6.26 14.67
CA VAL A 228 -7.38 6.25 13.47
C VAL A 228 -6.81 5.21 12.52
N ASP A 229 -7.61 4.20 12.21
CA ASP A 229 -7.26 3.13 11.28
C ASP A 229 -7.98 3.33 9.93
N VAL A 230 -7.27 3.10 8.83
CA VAL A 230 -7.86 3.01 7.49
C VAL A 230 -8.11 1.55 7.18
N GLN A 231 -9.38 1.17 7.10
CA GLN A 231 -9.80 -0.19 6.86
C GLN A 231 -9.92 -0.46 5.36
N ILE A 232 -9.42 -1.60 4.94
CA ILE A 232 -9.62 -2.17 3.60
C ILE A 232 -10.34 -3.50 3.72
N VAL A 233 -11.06 -3.87 2.68
CA VAL A 233 -11.79 -5.13 2.61
C VAL A 233 -11.19 -5.96 1.47
N ASP A 234 -10.93 -7.23 1.78
CA ASP A 234 -10.48 -8.18 0.78
C ASP A 234 -11.68 -8.73 -0.03
N PRO A 235 -11.43 -9.41 -1.16
CA PRO A 235 -12.51 -9.91 -2.01
C PRO A 235 -13.45 -10.89 -1.32
N ALA A 236 -13.03 -11.55 -0.23
CA ALA A 236 -13.87 -12.43 0.58
C ALA A 236 -14.65 -11.70 1.68
N GLY A 237 -14.62 -10.37 1.70
CA GLY A 237 -15.34 -9.54 2.65
C GLY A 237 -14.64 -9.40 4.01
N ARG A 238 -13.41 -9.90 4.17
CA ARG A 238 -12.68 -9.74 5.44
C ARG A 238 -12.05 -8.36 5.50
N GLU A 239 -12.21 -7.72 6.64
CA GLU A 239 -11.65 -6.40 6.90
C GLU A 239 -10.26 -6.49 7.53
N SER A 240 -9.38 -5.57 7.14
CA SER A 240 -8.10 -5.39 7.82
C SER A 240 -7.62 -3.95 7.74
N THR A 241 -6.77 -3.55 8.68
CA THR A 241 -6.16 -2.22 8.69
C THR A 241 -5.00 -2.16 7.71
N LEU A 242 -5.05 -1.19 6.80
CA LEU A 242 -3.94 -0.86 5.90
C LEU A 242 -3.01 0.17 6.53
N ALA A 243 -3.55 1.33 6.90
CA ALA A 243 -2.82 2.49 7.37
C ALA A 243 -3.36 2.94 8.74
N THR A 244 -2.54 3.63 9.53
CA THR A 244 -2.94 4.07 10.87
C THR A 244 -2.22 5.35 11.29
N VAL A 245 -2.86 6.18 12.11
CA VAL A 245 -2.23 7.26 12.87
C VAL A 245 -2.65 7.14 14.33
N GLN A 246 -1.68 7.17 15.23
CA GLN A 246 -1.86 6.84 16.64
C GLN A 246 -1.10 7.81 17.53
N LEU A 247 -1.70 8.19 18.65
CA LEU A 247 -1.08 9.05 19.65
C LEU A 247 -0.55 8.22 20.81
N ASP A 248 0.69 8.47 21.20
CA ASP A 248 1.40 7.77 22.27
C ASP A 248 2.05 8.76 23.25
N PHE A 249 1.55 8.71 24.48
CA PHE A 249 2.08 9.44 25.63
C PHE A 249 2.93 8.53 26.54
N HIS A 250 2.83 7.22 26.36
CA HIS A 250 3.42 6.18 27.19
C HIS A 250 4.91 5.96 26.88
N GLN A 251 5.26 5.67 25.62
CA GLN A 251 6.65 5.38 25.26
C GLN A 251 7.60 6.56 25.47
N PRO A 252 7.23 7.83 25.17
CA PRO A 252 8.08 8.96 25.53
C PRO A 252 8.43 9.02 27.02
N ALA A 253 7.53 8.60 27.91
CA ALA A 253 7.82 8.54 29.35
C ALA A 253 8.74 7.37 29.70
N ARG A 254 8.49 6.18 29.13
CA ARG A 254 9.30 4.98 29.37
C ARG A 254 10.76 5.13 28.92
N PHE A 255 11.00 5.87 27.84
CA PHE A 255 12.34 6.15 27.33
C PHE A 255 12.99 7.41 27.90
N ASP A 256 12.30 8.11 28.81
CA ASP A 256 12.68 9.40 29.36
C ASP A 256 13.02 10.45 28.28
N LEU A 257 12.16 10.54 27.26
CA LEU A 257 12.32 11.51 26.19
C LEU A 257 11.92 12.90 26.69
N SER A 258 12.73 13.90 26.36
CA SER A 258 12.46 15.31 26.66
C SER A 258 13.05 16.24 25.60
N TYR A 259 12.56 17.48 25.56
CA TYR A 259 13.15 18.62 24.86
C TYR A 259 13.12 19.84 25.78
N VAL A 260 13.99 20.82 25.53
CA VAL A 260 13.98 22.10 26.24
C VAL A 260 13.02 23.05 25.54
N ASP A 261 11.99 23.50 26.24
CA ASP A 261 10.99 24.44 25.71
C ASP A 261 11.53 25.88 25.58
N SER A 262 10.69 26.82 25.13
CA SER A 262 11.08 28.23 24.98
C SER A 262 11.33 28.95 26.30
N SER A 263 10.89 28.38 27.42
CA SER A 263 11.13 28.89 28.78
C SER A 263 12.39 28.31 29.43
N GLY A 264 13.04 27.34 28.78
CA GLY A 264 14.21 26.63 29.31
C GLY A 264 13.88 25.41 30.17
N VAL A 265 12.62 24.99 30.21
CA VAL A 265 12.16 23.84 31.00
C VAL A 265 12.19 22.57 30.15
N ALA A 266 12.59 21.45 30.77
CA ALA A 266 12.51 20.13 30.13
C ALA A 266 11.06 19.65 30.08
N VAL A 267 10.54 19.46 28.86
CA VAL A 267 9.18 19.02 28.58
C VAL A 267 9.21 17.73 27.77
N ARG A 268 8.24 16.85 28.00
CA ARG A 268 8.12 15.58 27.26
C ARG A 268 7.40 15.79 25.93
N PRO A 269 7.92 15.27 24.80
CA PRO A 269 7.17 15.29 23.54
C PRO A 269 6.06 14.24 23.56
N VAL A 270 5.05 14.44 22.71
CA VAL A 270 4.11 13.38 22.32
C VAL A 270 4.66 12.67 21.11
N MET A 271 4.54 11.34 21.07
CA MET A 271 4.90 10.55 19.89
C MET A 271 3.64 10.23 19.08
N VAL A 272 3.67 10.55 17.78
CA VAL A 272 2.63 10.18 16.82
C VAL A 272 3.19 9.06 15.95
N HIS A 273 2.64 7.86 16.08
CA HIS A 273 2.95 6.74 15.20
C HIS A 273 2.09 6.86 13.95
N ARG A 274 2.68 6.62 12.78
CA ARG A 274 1.89 6.59 11.56
C ARG A 274 2.47 5.66 10.51
N SER A 275 1.56 5.06 9.75
CA SER A 275 1.86 4.40 8.49
C SER A 275 0.93 4.92 7.40
N LEU A 276 1.48 5.45 6.30
CA LEU A 276 0.66 6.04 5.23
C LEU A 276 0.00 4.96 4.36
N ALA A 277 0.73 3.88 4.08
CA ALA A 277 0.32 2.84 3.15
C ALA A 277 0.38 1.42 3.74
N GLY A 278 0.70 1.27 5.02
CA GLY A 278 0.86 -0.03 5.66
C GLY A 278 2.16 -0.72 5.28
N SER A 279 2.15 -2.05 5.38
CA SER A 279 3.27 -2.86 4.91
C SER A 279 3.23 -3.04 3.41
N MET A 280 4.40 -3.10 2.79
CA MET A 280 4.51 -3.34 1.35
C MET A 280 3.83 -4.65 0.96
N GLU A 281 3.92 -5.68 1.80
CA GLU A 281 3.26 -6.95 1.55
C GLU A 281 1.73 -6.78 1.55
N ARG A 282 1.14 -6.22 2.62
CA ARG A 282 -0.33 -6.06 2.70
C ARG A 282 -0.85 -5.13 1.61
N LEU A 283 -0.14 -4.03 1.37
CA LEU A 283 -0.46 -3.07 0.33
C LEU A 283 -0.53 -3.77 -1.03
N PHE A 284 0.50 -4.49 -1.44
CA PHE A 284 0.50 -5.17 -2.74
C PHE A 284 -0.50 -6.31 -2.83
N GLY A 285 -0.76 -7.03 -1.74
CA GLY A 285 -1.88 -7.98 -1.69
C GLY A 285 -3.19 -7.30 -2.11
N HIS A 286 -3.47 -6.14 -1.51
CA HIS A 286 -4.64 -5.33 -1.87
C HIS A 286 -4.58 -4.74 -3.28
N LEU A 287 -3.43 -4.20 -3.71
CA LEU A 287 -3.27 -3.59 -5.04
C LEU A 287 -3.45 -4.62 -6.17
N ILE A 288 -2.96 -5.85 -5.99
CA ILE A 288 -3.18 -6.94 -6.96
C ILE A 288 -4.68 -7.20 -7.14
N GLU A 289 -5.44 -7.18 -6.04
CA GLU A 289 -6.87 -7.44 -6.02
C GLU A 289 -7.68 -6.31 -6.65
N VAL A 290 -7.43 -5.06 -6.23
CA VAL A 290 -8.15 -3.87 -6.73
C VAL A 290 -7.87 -3.63 -8.20
N HIS A 291 -6.62 -3.81 -8.64
CA HIS A 291 -6.23 -3.57 -10.03
C HIS A 291 -6.40 -4.80 -10.93
N ALA A 292 -6.81 -5.94 -10.40
CA ALA A 292 -6.82 -7.21 -11.14
C ALA A 292 -5.47 -7.52 -11.84
N GLY A 293 -4.36 -7.10 -11.21
CA GLY A 293 -3.01 -7.16 -11.74
C GLY A 293 -2.68 -6.16 -12.87
N ALA A 294 -3.61 -5.28 -13.25
CA ALA A 294 -3.41 -4.23 -14.26
C ALA A 294 -3.05 -2.89 -13.58
N PHE A 295 -1.84 -2.83 -13.03
CA PHE A 295 -1.37 -1.66 -12.26
C PHE A 295 -1.35 -0.37 -13.10
N PRO A 296 -1.59 0.81 -12.46
CA PRO A 296 -1.26 2.13 -13.01
C PRO A 296 0.16 2.21 -13.57
N ALA A 297 0.33 2.99 -14.63
CA ALA A 297 1.56 3.01 -15.41
C ALA A 297 2.81 3.32 -14.58
N TRP A 298 2.74 4.24 -13.63
CA TRP A 298 3.92 4.67 -12.89
C TRP A 298 4.59 3.56 -12.07
N TYR A 299 3.84 2.53 -11.63
CA TYR A 299 4.37 1.37 -10.88
C TYR A 299 4.07 0.02 -11.52
N ALA A 300 3.57 -0.03 -12.76
CA ALA A 300 3.43 -1.28 -13.49
C ALA A 300 4.81 -1.92 -13.74
N PRO A 301 5.00 -3.24 -13.53
CA PRO A 301 6.28 -3.91 -13.75
C PRO A 301 6.83 -3.66 -15.15
N VAL A 302 5.97 -3.89 -16.14
CA VAL A 302 6.16 -3.48 -17.53
C VAL A 302 5.20 -2.33 -17.83
N GLN A 303 5.72 -1.22 -18.33
CA GLN A 303 4.95 -0.05 -18.74
C GLN A 303 4.57 -0.13 -20.21
N VAL A 304 5.48 -0.63 -21.05
CA VAL A 304 5.31 -0.71 -22.50
C VAL A 304 5.63 -2.11 -23.01
N ALA A 305 4.71 -2.74 -23.73
CA ALA A 305 4.95 -3.96 -24.47
C ALA A 305 5.13 -3.63 -25.95
N VAL A 306 6.29 -3.97 -26.52
CA VAL A 306 6.62 -3.71 -27.93
C VAL A 306 6.46 -4.98 -28.74
N LEU A 307 5.60 -4.94 -29.76
CA LEU A 307 5.14 -6.08 -30.54
C LEU A 307 5.44 -5.87 -32.04
N PRO A 308 6.55 -6.41 -32.59
CA PRO A 308 6.72 -6.46 -34.04
C PRO A 308 5.68 -7.37 -34.69
N VAL A 309 5.11 -7.00 -35.84
CA VAL A 309 4.11 -7.81 -36.56
C VAL A 309 4.75 -9.06 -37.19
N GLY A 310 5.96 -8.92 -37.74
CA GLY A 310 6.74 -10.01 -38.34
C GLY A 310 8.25 -9.86 -38.10
N ALA A 311 9.02 -10.84 -38.59
CA ALA A 311 10.47 -10.91 -38.38
C ALA A 311 11.22 -9.67 -38.91
N ASP A 312 10.77 -9.14 -40.05
CA ASP A 312 11.39 -7.96 -40.69
C ASP A 312 11.26 -6.68 -39.84
N GLN A 313 10.33 -6.64 -38.88
CA GLN A 313 10.12 -5.49 -37.98
C GLN A 313 10.87 -5.61 -36.66
N VAL A 314 11.52 -6.74 -36.36
CA VAL A 314 12.20 -6.97 -35.07
C VAL A 314 13.29 -5.92 -34.81
N ALA A 315 14.07 -5.56 -35.83
CA ALA A 315 15.11 -4.54 -35.66
C ALA A 315 14.54 -3.15 -35.36
N ALA A 316 13.41 -2.78 -35.98
CA ALA A 316 12.74 -1.51 -35.69
C ALA A 316 12.11 -1.51 -34.29
N ALA A 317 11.52 -2.63 -33.88
CA ALA A 317 10.98 -2.81 -32.54
C ALA A 317 12.05 -2.80 -31.45
N GLY A 318 13.22 -3.38 -31.71
CA GLY A 318 14.38 -3.30 -30.83
C GLY A 318 14.82 -1.87 -30.58
N ARG A 319 15.00 -1.08 -31.66
CA ARG A 319 15.36 0.35 -31.54
C ARG A 319 14.34 1.14 -30.71
N PHE A 320 13.05 0.94 -30.97
CA PHE A 320 12.01 1.61 -30.19
C PHE A 320 12.03 1.21 -28.71
N ALA A 321 12.29 -0.07 -28.41
CA ALA A 321 12.42 -0.54 -27.04
C ALA A 321 13.64 0.09 -26.34
N ASP A 322 14.77 0.19 -27.03
CA ASP A 322 15.99 0.84 -26.54
C ASP A 322 15.75 2.33 -26.27
N ASP A 323 15.07 3.04 -27.17
CA ASP A 323 14.71 4.45 -26.99
C ASP A 323 13.80 4.66 -25.78
N CYS A 324 12.84 3.74 -25.56
CA CYS A 324 11.99 3.79 -24.37
C CYS A 324 12.78 3.51 -23.07
N ALA A 325 13.69 2.54 -23.09
CA ALA A 325 14.55 2.24 -21.95
C ALA A 325 15.48 3.42 -21.62
N ALA A 326 16.08 4.05 -22.63
CA ALA A 326 16.88 5.26 -22.48
C ALA A 326 16.08 6.44 -21.91
N ALA A 327 14.76 6.47 -22.15
CA ALA A 327 13.83 7.42 -21.56
C ALA A 327 13.38 7.09 -20.12
N GLY A 328 13.88 5.99 -19.54
CA GLY A 328 13.56 5.54 -18.18
C GLY A 328 12.26 4.74 -18.06
N LEU A 329 11.72 4.24 -19.18
CA LEU A 329 10.52 3.40 -19.18
C LEU A 329 10.87 1.92 -19.00
N ARG A 330 10.02 1.17 -18.31
CA ARG A 330 10.13 -0.29 -18.19
C ARG A 330 9.45 -0.95 -19.38
N VAL A 331 10.24 -1.56 -20.26
CA VAL A 331 9.76 -2.05 -21.56
C VAL A 331 10.03 -3.54 -21.72
N ASN A 332 9.09 -4.25 -22.34
CA ASN A 332 9.25 -5.63 -22.76
C ASN A 332 9.10 -5.73 -24.29
N LEU A 333 10.13 -6.22 -24.98
CA LEU A 333 10.07 -6.57 -26.39
C LEU A 333 9.61 -8.03 -26.52
N ALA A 334 8.33 -8.24 -26.83
CA ALA A 334 7.78 -9.59 -26.93
C ALA A 334 7.95 -10.14 -28.35
N LEU A 335 8.77 -11.18 -28.48
CA LEU A 335 9.07 -11.84 -29.76
C LEU A 335 8.43 -13.22 -29.89
N ASP A 336 8.12 -13.86 -28.75
CA ASP A 336 7.68 -15.25 -28.72
C ASP A 336 6.19 -15.42 -29.06
N GLY A 337 5.90 -16.39 -29.93
CA GLY A 337 4.53 -16.76 -30.30
C GLY A 337 3.86 -15.83 -31.32
N SER A 338 2.60 -16.15 -31.65
CA SER A 338 1.84 -15.35 -32.62
C SER A 338 1.53 -13.95 -32.08
N LEU A 339 1.34 -12.97 -32.97
CA LEU A 339 0.97 -11.61 -32.56
C LEU A 339 -0.27 -11.58 -31.65
N GLY A 340 -1.28 -12.40 -31.97
CA GLY A 340 -2.49 -12.52 -31.14
C GLY A 340 -2.22 -13.07 -29.74
N ALA A 341 -1.27 -14.00 -29.59
CA ALA A 341 -0.84 -14.48 -28.26
C ALA A 341 -0.15 -13.36 -27.48
N ARG A 342 0.83 -12.69 -28.10
CA ARG A 342 1.55 -11.57 -27.48
C ARG A 342 0.65 -10.41 -27.07
N VAL A 343 -0.35 -10.07 -27.88
CA VAL A 343 -1.37 -9.05 -27.53
C VAL A 343 -2.20 -9.49 -26.32
N ARG A 344 -2.55 -10.78 -26.23
CA ARG A 344 -3.30 -11.32 -25.09
C ARG A 344 -2.47 -11.28 -23.80
N ASP A 345 -1.18 -11.57 -23.89
CA ASP A 345 -0.26 -11.57 -22.75
C ASP A 345 0.00 -10.13 -22.28
N ALA A 346 0.10 -9.18 -23.22
CA ALA A 346 0.27 -7.76 -22.94
C ALA A 346 -1.00 -7.04 -22.43
N ARG A 347 -2.15 -7.72 -22.27
CA ARG A 347 -3.44 -7.07 -21.94
C ARG A 347 -3.46 -6.25 -20.64
N ARG A 348 -2.55 -6.54 -19.70
CA ARG A 348 -2.42 -5.83 -18.42
C ARG A 348 -1.37 -4.71 -18.45
N VAL A 349 -0.54 -4.70 -19.48
CA VAL A 349 0.49 -3.66 -19.67
C VAL A 349 -0.21 -2.34 -20.00
N PRO A 350 0.18 -1.22 -19.36
CA PRO A 350 -0.45 0.08 -19.59
C PRO A 350 -0.45 0.52 -21.05
N TYR A 351 0.64 0.23 -21.77
CA TYR A 351 0.80 0.60 -23.18
C TYR A 351 1.27 -0.58 -24.04
N VAL A 352 0.67 -0.73 -25.20
CA VAL A 352 1.08 -1.71 -26.22
C VAL A 352 1.45 -0.96 -27.49
N ALA A 353 2.69 -1.12 -27.92
CA ALA A 353 3.27 -0.56 -29.13
C ALA A 353 3.37 -1.64 -30.20
N VAL A 354 2.64 -1.49 -31.29
CA VAL A 354 2.69 -2.43 -32.43
C VAL A 354 3.47 -1.81 -33.57
N ILE A 355 4.42 -2.56 -34.14
CA ILE A 355 5.28 -2.09 -35.24
C ILE A 355 5.10 -3.04 -36.43
N GLY A 356 4.32 -2.59 -37.41
CA GLY A 356 4.13 -3.25 -38.70
C GLY A 356 5.09 -2.72 -39.77
N ALA A 357 4.95 -3.24 -40.99
CA ALA A 357 5.79 -2.83 -42.12
C ALA A 357 5.67 -1.32 -42.42
N ARG A 358 4.45 -0.76 -42.30
CA ARG A 358 4.20 0.67 -42.50
C ARG A 358 4.88 1.50 -41.41
N GLU A 359 4.67 1.15 -40.15
CA GLU A 359 5.25 1.87 -39.01
C GLU A 359 6.78 1.83 -39.05
N ALA A 360 7.37 0.67 -39.37
CA ALA A 360 8.81 0.52 -39.52
C ALA A 360 9.40 1.36 -40.67
N ALA A 361 8.70 1.45 -41.82
CA ALA A 361 9.14 2.25 -42.95
C ALA A 361 9.00 3.76 -42.70
N ALA A 362 7.97 4.17 -41.95
CA ALA A 362 7.69 5.58 -41.64
C ALA A 362 8.45 6.12 -40.42
N GLY A 363 9.11 5.26 -39.63
CA GLY A 363 9.69 5.67 -38.34
C GLY A 363 8.62 6.02 -37.30
N GLU A 364 7.51 5.29 -37.34
CA GLU A 364 6.33 5.49 -36.50
C GLU A 364 6.08 4.26 -35.61
N VAL A 365 5.12 4.39 -34.71
CA VAL A 365 4.62 3.31 -33.86
C VAL A 365 3.10 3.43 -33.71
N SER A 366 2.41 2.30 -33.74
CA SER A 366 0.99 2.22 -33.40
C SER A 366 0.85 2.00 -31.90
N LEU A 367 0.57 3.07 -31.16
CA LEU A 367 0.47 3.03 -29.70
C LEU A 367 -0.98 2.87 -29.25
N ARG A 368 -1.22 1.92 -28.36
CA ARG A 368 -2.52 1.73 -27.69
C ARG A 368 -2.35 1.80 -26.18
N SER A 369 -3.18 2.59 -25.53
CA SER A 369 -3.29 2.62 -24.07
C SER A 369 -4.38 1.69 -23.56
N ARG A 370 -4.16 1.11 -22.39
CA ARG A 370 -5.21 0.45 -21.62
C ARG A 370 -6.12 1.53 -21.01
N PRO A 371 -7.45 1.39 -21.08
CA PRO A 371 -8.35 2.34 -20.43
C PRO A 371 -8.10 2.36 -18.91
N ILE A 372 -7.95 3.56 -18.35
CA ILE A 372 -7.89 3.77 -16.89
C ILE A 372 -9.27 3.39 -16.34
N GLY A 373 -9.31 2.45 -15.38
CA GLY A 373 -10.57 1.99 -14.77
C GLY A 373 -11.24 0.79 -15.46
N ALA A 374 -10.68 0.21 -16.52
CA ALA A 374 -11.15 -1.07 -17.08
C ALA A 374 -10.67 -2.29 -16.27
N SER A 375 -10.61 -2.18 -14.94
CA SER A 375 -10.75 -3.33 -14.05
C SER A 375 -12.25 -3.56 -13.96
N SER A 376 -12.73 -4.68 -14.50
CA SER A 376 -14.15 -5.03 -14.51
C SER A 376 -14.67 -5.20 -13.08
N LEU A 377 -15.10 -4.12 -12.44
CA LEU A 377 -16.16 -4.13 -11.43
C LEU A 377 -17.51 -3.97 -12.13
N ALA A 378 -17.77 -4.83 -13.13
CA ALA A 378 -19.12 -5.07 -13.61
C ALA A 378 -19.69 -6.19 -12.72
N GLY A 379 -20.45 -5.80 -11.70
CA GLY A 379 -21.27 -6.74 -10.94
C GLY A 379 -21.34 -6.43 -9.45
N SER A 380 -22.07 -5.38 -9.06
CA SER A 380 -23.09 -5.38 -7.99
C SER A 380 -23.37 -3.94 -7.56
N SER A 381 -24.41 -3.33 -8.14
CA SER A 381 -25.11 -2.24 -7.47
C SER A 381 -25.93 -2.86 -6.33
N PRO A 382 -25.88 -2.36 -5.08
CA PRO A 382 -26.87 -2.73 -4.08
C PRO A 382 -28.16 -1.99 -4.44
N GLY A 383 -29.05 -2.70 -5.13
CA GLY A 383 -30.43 -2.30 -5.26
C GLY A 383 -31.08 -2.30 -3.88
N VAL A 384 -31.40 -1.11 -3.38
CA VAL A 384 -32.31 -0.94 -2.25
C VAL A 384 -33.69 -1.38 -2.71
N SER A 385 -34.18 -2.52 -2.20
CA SER A 385 -35.60 -2.84 -2.23
C SER A 385 -36.06 -3.18 -0.81
N SER A 386 -36.74 -2.21 -0.20
CA SER A 386 -37.60 -2.38 0.95
C SER A 386 -38.86 -3.17 0.57
N SER A 387 -39.15 -4.26 1.26
CA SER A 387 -40.49 -4.55 1.84
C SER A 387 -40.55 -5.98 2.39
N ALA A 388 -41.12 -6.09 3.58
CA ALA A 388 -41.31 -7.31 4.34
C ALA A 388 -42.52 -8.15 3.89
N ALA A 389 -42.44 -9.45 4.21
CA ALA A 389 -43.51 -10.40 4.59
C ALA A 389 -44.68 -10.67 3.61
N SER A 390 -44.82 -11.91 3.12
CA SER A 390 -45.59 -13.01 3.77
C SER A 390 -46.05 -14.12 2.79
N SER A 391 -46.04 -15.36 3.32
CA SER A 391 -46.92 -16.52 3.06
C SER A 391 -47.09 -17.20 1.67
N SER A 392 -46.78 -18.50 1.72
CA SER A 392 -47.58 -19.69 1.31
C SER A 392 -47.66 -20.20 -0.14
N ALA A 393 -47.26 -21.48 -0.25
CA ALA A 393 -47.91 -22.63 -0.89
C ALA A 393 -47.81 -22.88 -2.42
N ALA A 394 -47.17 -24.03 -2.71
CA ALA A 394 -47.52 -25.11 -3.65
C ALA A 394 -47.73 -24.83 -5.15
N SER A 395 -46.93 -25.52 -5.98
CA SER A 395 -47.32 -26.56 -6.98
C SER A 395 -46.48 -26.51 -8.27
N SER A 396 -45.96 -27.69 -8.67
CA SER A 396 -45.35 -28.00 -9.98
C SER A 396 -46.42 -28.62 -10.91
N PRO A 397 -46.10 -29.20 -12.09
CA PRO A 397 -45.15 -28.85 -13.18
C PRO A 397 -45.86 -28.83 -14.57
N ALA A 398 -45.16 -28.47 -15.66
CA ALA A 398 -45.46 -29.03 -17.00
C ALA A 398 -44.33 -28.79 -18.03
N ASP A 399 -44.20 -29.81 -18.89
CA ASP A 399 -43.25 -30.14 -19.96
C ASP A 399 -43.02 -29.15 -21.13
N SER A 400 -41.75 -29.12 -21.60
CA SER A 400 -41.17 -29.44 -22.94
C SER A 400 -42.02 -29.30 -24.24
N PRO A 401 -41.45 -29.19 -25.48
CA PRO A 401 -40.09 -29.53 -25.93
C PRO A 401 -39.42 -28.58 -26.96
N ALA A 402 -38.26 -29.05 -27.45
CA ALA A 402 -37.22 -28.47 -28.32
C ALA A 402 -37.60 -28.04 -29.75
N ALA A 403 -36.80 -27.13 -30.32
CA ALA A 403 -36.23 -27.21 -31.68
C ALA A 403 -35.09 -26.18 -31.85
N GLY A 404 -33.99 -26.59 -32.47
CA GLY A 404 -32.78 -25.77 -32.64
C GLY A 404 -32.74 -24.91 -33.90
N SER A 405 -31.73 -24.04 -34.00
CA SER A 405 -31.05 -23.76 -35.27
C SER A 405 -29.71 -23.04 -35.05
N SER A 406 -28.72 -23.51 -35.83
CA SER A 406 -27.57 -22.82 -36.42
C SER A 406 -26.78 -21.79 -35.60
N ALA A 407 -25.52 -22.16 -35.38
CA ALA A 407 -24.41 -21.29 -35.11
C ALA A 407 -24.22 -20.23 -36.21
N ASP A 408 -24.05 -18.99 -35.80
CA ASP A 408 -23.30 -17.99 -36.58
C ASP A 408 -22.39 -17.21 -35.61
N SER A 409 -21.10 -17.34 -35.85
CA SER A 409 -20.02 -16.74 -35.06
C SER A 409 -19.77 -15.31 -35.52
N ALA A 410 -20.32 -14.34 -34.79
CA ALA A 410 -19.88 -12.94 -34.85
C ALA A 410 -19.18 -12.59 -33.53
N ALA A 411 -17.85 -12.53 -33.58
CA ALA A 411 -17.04 -12.01 -32.48
C ALA A 411 -17.35 -10.50 -32.32
N SER A 412 -18.25 -10.19 -31.40
CA SER A 412 -18.51 -8.83 -30.96
C SER A 412 -17.32 -8.33 -30.14
N SER A 413 -16.67 -7.27 -30.64
CA SER A 413 -15.62 -6.56 -29.94
C SER A 413 -16.18 -5.90 -28.67
N PRO A 414 -15.53 -6.01 -27.50
CA PRO A 414 -15.98 -5.27 -26.33
C PRO A 414 -15.68 -3.78 -26.54
N ALA A 415 -16.73 -2.97 -26.45
CA ALA A 415 -16.70 -1.53 -26.59
C ALA A 415 -15.78 -0.87 -25.56
N GLY A 416 -15.02 0.16 -25.99
CA GLY A 416 -14.44 1.17 -25.09
C GLY A 416 -12.92 1.23 -24.94
N SER A 417 -12.11 0.67 -25.86
CA SER A 417 -10.68 1.02 -25.92
C SER A 417 -10.45 2.18 -26.91
N PRO A 418 -9.60 3.18 -26.59
CA PRO A 418 -9.20 4.17 -27.58
C PRO A 418 -8.56 3.48 -28.79
N ALA A 419 -8.83 4.00 -29.98
CA ALA A 419 -8.25 3.51 -31.22
C ALA A 419 -6.73 3.62 -31.16
N ALA A 420 -6.01 2.69 -31.79
CA ALA A 420 -4.56 2.79 -31.87
C ALA A 420 -4.18 3.99 -32.75
N GLU A 421 -3.33 4.87 -32.24
CA GLU A 421 -2.85 6.05 -32.96
C GLU A 421 -1.44 5.79 -33.47
N ALA A 422 -1.25 5.92 -34.79
CA ALA A 422 0.08 5.93 -35.39
C ALA A 422 0.72 7.31 -35.13
N MET A 423 1.93 7.31 -34.58
CA MET A 423 2.65 8.54 -34.25
C MET A 423 4.16 8.33 -34.40
N SER A 424 4.89 9.44 -34.52
CA SER A 424 6.36 9.41 -34.56
C SER A 424 6.93 8.76 -33.29
N VAL A 425 8.10 8.13 -33.39
CA VAL A 425 8.79 7.55 -32.22
C VAL A 425 9.01 8.60 -31.12
N ALA A 426 9.38 9.83 -31.49
CA ALA A 426 9.61 10.90 -30.53
C ALA A 426 8.33 11.32 -29.77
N ASP A 427 7.20 11.42 -30.47
CA ASP A 427 5.93 11.76 -29.84
C ASP A 427 5.39 10.61 -28.98
N ALA A 428 5.58 9.36 -29.41
CA ALA A 428 5.25 8.18 -28.61
C ALA A 428 6.02 8.17 -27.28
N ILE A 429 7.33 8.40 -27.31
CA ILE A 429 8.14 8.46 -26.08
C ILE A 429 7.66 9.59 -25.16
N ARG A 430 7.33 10.77 -25.71
CA ARG A 430 6.79 11.88 -24.92
C ARG A 430 5.46 11.51 -24.26
N ALA A 431 4.56 10.89 -25.00
CA ALA A 431 3.26 10.43 -24.48
C ALA A 431 3.43 9.37 -23.38
N LEU A 432 4.29 8.37 -23.62
CA LEU A 432 4.60 7.30 -22.67
C LEU A 432 5.19 7.83 -21.36
N ARG A 433 6.14 8.76 -21.43
CA ARG A 433 6.72 9.41 -20.25
C ARG A 433 5.69 10.20 -19.47
N SER A 434 4.85 10.98 -20.16
CA SER A 434 3.79 11.76 -19.51
C SER A 434 2.76 10.87 -18.82
N GLY A 435 2.35 9.78 -19.47
CA GLY A 435 1.35 8.85 -18.93
C GLY A 435 1.90 7.92 -17.84
N SER A 436 3.22 7.72 -17.81
CA SER A 436 3.93 6.93 -16.81
C SER A 436 4.54 7.78 -15.70
N ALA A 437 4.30 9.09 -15.70
CA ALA A 437 4.82 10.01 -14.71
C ALA A 437 4.33 9.61 -13.31
N VAL A 438 5.25 9.63 -12.34
CA VAL A 438 4.88 9.35 -10.96
C VAL A 438 4.02 10.50 -10.42
N PRO A 439 2.92 10.23 -9.70
CA PRO A 439 2.07 11.27 -9.13
C PRO A 439 2.83 12.29 -8.28
N ASP A 440 2.28 13.50 -8.20
CA ASP A 440 2.87 14.60 -7.45
C ASP A 440 2.94 14.26 -5.95
N ALA A 441 4.15 14.37 -5.41
CA ALA A 441 4.47 14.11 -4.02
C ALA A 441 4.42 15.38 -3.15
N ARG A 442 4.11 16.55 -3.71
CA ARG A 442 3.95 17.79 -2.93
C ARG A 442 2.81 17.64 -1.92
N PRO A 443 3.00 18.03 -0.66
CA PRO A 443 1.94 17.94 0.35
C PRO A 443 0.70 18.70 -0.10
N LEU A 444 -0.47 18.08 0.05
CA LEU A 444 -1.74 18.79 -0.06
C LEU A 444 -1.75 19.94 0.95
N ALA A 445 -2.16 21.13 0.52
CA ALA A 445 -2.39 22.24 1.43
C ALA A 445 -3.43 21.79 2.45
N THR A 446 -3.05 21.71 3.73
CA THR A 446 -4.01 21.57 4.80
C THR A 446 -4.80 22.87 4.83
N SER A 447 -6.11 22.80 4.62
CA SER A 447 -6.99 23.92 4.91
C SER A 447 -6.97 24.11 6.42
N ALA A 448 -5.99 24.83 6.94
CA ALA A 448 -6.04 25.33 8.30
C ALA A 448 -7.24 26.29 8.34
N ARG A 449 -8.39 25.81 8.81
CA ARG A 449 -9.42 26.72 9.32
C ARG A 449 -8.76 27.39 10.52
N ARG A 450 -8.45 28.68 10.34
CA ARG A 450 -8.01 29.58 11.42
C ARG A 450 -9.10 29.74 12.47
#